data_AF-A0A250DH62-F1
#
_entry.id   AF-A0A250DH62-F1
#
_cell.length_a   1.000
_cell.length_b   1.000
_cell.length_c   1.000
_cell.angle_alpha   90.00
_cell.angle_beta   90.00
_cell.angle_gamma   90.00
#
_symmetry.space_group_name_H-M   'P 1'
#
loop_
_entity.id
_entity.type
_entity.pdbx_description
1 polymer ?
#
loop_
_entity_poly.entity_id
_entity_poly.type
_entity_poly.pdbx_seq_one_letter_code
_entity_poly.pdbx_strand_id
1 'polypeptide(L)'
;MNKIYRVVFNQATGLWQVVSECARARGKSRSQCDAAGTRAGAVCAMSLAAALMAMGGATVSAQPIEVQGAVWTGPDWGTPTTQVLLQPASPWNLSGSALFVGVGNGQTGHLFIRAGAQVVNGITYVGYDAGSTGVVEVGGAGAQWGMNVDLIVGRAGTGAVDINNGAAVSSLGGLLGLDNGGKGTLTVAGAGSTWTNTGAIIVGGQGTGTLSVHSGGQVSSGGAS
;
A
#
# COMPACT_ATOMS: atom_id res chain seq x y z
N MET A 1 40.11 -32.24 -8.47
CA MET A 1 39.32 -31.06 -8.89
C MET A 1 39.45 -30.00 -7.81
N ASN A 2 40.21 -28.93 -8.04
CA ASN A 2 40.31 -27.84 -7.05
C ASN A 2 39.20 -26.83 -7.32
N LYS A 3 38.29 -26.67 -6.36
CA LYS A 3 37.24 -25.64 -6.39
C LYS A 3 37.76 -24.39 -5.67
N ILE A 4 37.65 -23.24 -6.32
CA ILE A 4 38.01 -21.93 -5.73
C ILE A 4 36.71 -21.22 -5.38
N TYR A 5 36.57 -20.82 -4.12
CA TYR A 5 35.40 -20.13 -3.59
C TYR A 5 35.70 -18.67 -3.32
N ARG A 6 34.71 -17.80 -3.49
CA ARG A 6 34.75 -16.43 -2.96
C ARG A 6 33.92 -16.37 -1.68
N VAL A 7 34.57 -15.96 -0.60
CA VAL A 7 33.95 -15.73 0.71
C VAL A 7 33.88 -14.24 1.01
N VAL A 8 32.79 -13.83 1.65
CA VAL A 8 32.57 -12.45 2.09
C VAL A 8 32.27 -12.48 3.59
N PHE A 9 32.84 -11.52 4.33
CA PHE A 9 32.56 -11.35 5.75
C PHE A 9 31.33 -10.48 5.94
N ASN A 10 30.35 -10.99 6.68
CA ASN A 10 29.14 -10.25 7.03
C ASN A 10 29.33 -9.58 8.40
N GLN A 11 29.50 -8.26 8.42
CA GLN A 11 29.74 -7.51 9.65
C GLN A 11 28.52 -7.44 10.59
N ALA A 12 27.30 -7.64 10.08
CA ALA A 12 26.10 -7.62 10.90
C ALA A 12 25.90 -8.93 11.68
N THR A 13 26.38 -10.06 11.14
CA THR A 13 26.23 -11.38 11.77
C THR A 13 27.54 -11.95 12.31
N GLY A 14 28.69 -11.35 11.98
CA GLY A 14 30.01 -11.82 12.40
C GLY A 14 30.46 -13.12 11.72
N LEU A 15 29.77 -13.55 10.66
CA LEU A 15 29.99 -14.83 9.99
C LEU A 15 30.57 -14.64 8.59
N TRP A 16 31.43 -15.58 8.18
CA TRP A 16 31.91 -15.70 6.81
C TRP A 16 30.91 -16.49 5.97
N GLN A 17 30.48 -15.93 4.84
CA GLN A 17 29.52 -16.55 3.94
C GLN A 17 30.17 -16.82 2.57
N VAL A 18 29.90 -18.00 1.98
CA VAL A 18 30.34 -18.37 0.63
C VAL A 18 29.30 -17.88 -0.36
N VAL A 19 29.68 -17.01 -1.29
CA VAL A 19 28.69 -16.28 -2.12
C VAL A 19 28.56 -16.87 -3.53
N SER A 20 29.57 -17.58 -4.05
CA SER A 20 29.47 -18.26 -5.35
C SER A 20 30.57 -19.32 -5.55
N GLU A 21 30.26 -20.39 -6.28
CA GLU A 21 31.25 -21.25 -6.93
C GLU A 21 31.60 -20.66 -8.31
N CYS A 22 32.83 -20.18 -8.50
CA CYS A 22 33.27 -19.71 -9.82
C CYS A 22 33.61 -20.93 -10.70
N ALA A 23 32.60 -21.53 -11.34
CA ALA A 23 32.84 -22.49 -12.42
C ALA A 23 33.32 -21.73 -13.67
N ARG A 24 34.60 -21.85 -14.05
CA ARG A 24 35.06 -21.40 -15.38
C ARG A 24 34.48 -22.35 -16.45
N ALA A 25 33.31 -22.02 -16.98
CA ALA A 25 32.82 -22.63 -18.22
C ALA A 25 33.27 -21.79 -19.43
N ARG A 26 34.15 -22.36 -20.25
CA ARG A 26 34.59 -21.81 -21.54
C ARG A 26 33.71 -22.47 -22.62
N GLY A 27 32.79 -21.72 -23.22
CA GLY A 27 31.92 -22.21 -24.30
C GLY A 27 31.71 -21.14 -25.37
N LYS A 28 32.06 -21.47 -26.62
CA LYS A 28 32.10 -20.57 -27.79
C LYS A 28 30.70 -20.21 -28.32
N SER A 29 30.62 -19.03 -28.93
CA SER A 29 29.47 -18.41 -29.60
C SER A 29 28.82 -19.22 -30.73
N ARG A 30 27.52 -19.00 -30.95
CA ARG A 30 26.90 -19.02 -32.29
C ARG A 30 25.76 -18.00 -32.36
N SER A 31 25.86 -17.11 -33.34
CA SER A 31 24.84 -16.18 -33.81
C SER A 31 23.84 -16.91 -34.70
N GLN A 32 22.55 -16.56 -34.60
CA GLN A 32 21.62 -16.71 -35.71
C GLN A 32 20.60 -15.56 -35.68
N CYS A 33 20.60 -14.82 -36.79
CA CYS A 33 19.52 -14.00 -37.30
C CYS A 33 18.41 -14.90 -37.85
N ASP A 34 17.16 -14.44 -37.81
CA ASP A 34 16.27 -14.40 -38.98
C ASP A 34 14.95 -13.70 -38.65
N ALA A 35 14.24 -13.34 -39.71
CA ALA A 35 13.44 -12.14 -39.86
C ALA A 35 11.91 -12.35 -39.76
N ALA A 36 11.24 -11.25 -39.44
CA ALA A 36 10.00 -10.69 -40.01
C ALA A 36 8.69 -11.51 -40.20
N GLY A 37 7.58 -10.82 -39.89
CA GLY A 37 6.20 -11.07 -40.36
C GLY A 37 5.20 -11.14 -39.19
N THR A 38 4.04 -10.48 -39.14
CA THR A 38 3.29 -9.62 -40.07
C THR A 38 2.18 -8.92 -39.24
N ARG A 39 1.64 -7.81 -39.75
CA ARG A 39 0.64 -6.94 -39.10
C ARG A 39 -0.80 -7.49 -39.09
N ALA A 40 -1.61 -6.95 -38.15
CA ALA A 40 -2.96 -6.38 -38.33
C ALA A 40 -4.16 -7.04 -37.60
N GLY A 41 -5.04 -6.17 -37.05
CA GLY A 41 -6.44 -6.43 -36.65
C GLY A 41 -6.70 -6.39 -35.12
N ALA A 42 -6.88 -5.25 -34.45
CA ALA A 42 -8.03 -4.33 -34.42
C ALA A 42 -9.19 -4.74 -33.46
N VAL A 43 -9.30 -3.92 -32.39
CA VAL A 43 -10.48 -3.40 -31.65
C VAL A 43 -11.25 -4.25 -30.61
N CYS A 44 -11.35 -3.63 -29.42
CA CYS A 44 -12.46 -3.58 -28.46
C CYS A 44 -13.02 -4.87 -27.82
N ALA A 45 -12.58 -5.12 -26.59
CA ALA A 45 -13.50 -5.31 -25.47
C ALA A 45 -12.86 -4.72 -24.20
N MET A 46 -13.22 -3.46 -23.88
CA MET A 46 -12.91 -2.87 -22.58
C MET A 46 -13.80 -3.53 -21.52
N SER A 47 -13.23 -4.42 -20.71
CA SER A 47 -13.75 -4.73 -19.39
C SER A 47 -12.81 -4.09 -18.36
N LEU A 48 -13.41 -3.32 -17.45
CA LEU A 48 -12.76 -2.49 -16.43
C LEU A 48 -12.13 -3.37 -15.34
N ALA A 49 -11.04 -4.09 -15.65
CA ALA A 49 -10.30 -4.90 -14.69
C ALA A 49 -8.88 -5.30 -15.19
N ALA A 50 -8.10 -4.38 -15.77
CA ALA A 50 -6.66 -4.58 -15.98
C ALA A 50 -5.99 -3.31 -16.50
N ALA A 51 -5.59 -2.41 -15.60
CA ALA A 51 -4.65 -1.34 -15.95
C ALA A 51 -3.63 -1.18 -14.83
N LEU A 52 -2.56 -1.97 -14.91
CA LEU A 52 -1.15 -1.63 -14.63
C LEU A 52 -0.38 -2.89 -14.19
N MET A 53 -0.09 -3.78 -15.14
CA MET A 53 0.85 -4.89 -14.93
C MET A 53 1.75 -5.01 -16.16
N ALA A 54 2.76 -4.14 -16.27
CA ALA A 54 4.01 -4.39 -17.00
C ALA A 54 4.86 -3.11 -17.10
N MET A 55 5.49 -2.71 -16.00
CA MET A 55 6.83 -2.12 -16.10
C MET A 55 7.73 -2.97 -15.21
N GLY A 56 8.64 -3.72 -15.85
CA GLY A 56 9.66 -4.49 -15.16
C GLY A 56 10.58 -3.57 -14.37
N GLY A 57 10.24 -3.33 -13.11
CA GLY A 57 11.16 -2.89 -12.07
C GLY A 57 11.47 -4.09 -11.19
N ALA A 58 12.72 -4.20 -10.72
CA ALA A 58 13.20 -5.27 -9.86
C ALA A 58 12.14 -5.73 -8.86
N THR A 59 11.94 -7.04 -8.72
CA THR A 59 11.04 -7.61 -7.70
C THR A 59 11.58 -7.19 -6.34
N VAL A 60 11.05 -6.10 -5.79
CA VAL A 60 11.24 -5.75 -4.39
C VAL A 60 10.53 -6.84 -3.62
N SER A 61 11.28 -7.65 -2.88
CA SER A 61 10.66 -8.58 -1.93
C SER A 61 9.74 -7.76 -1.02
N ALA A 62 8.47 -8.14 -0.96
CA ALA A 62 7.51 -7.46 -0.12
C ALA A 62 8.01 -7.45 1.33
N GLN A 63 8.16 -6.25 1.88
CA GLN A 63 8.43 -6.08 3.30
C GLN A 63 7.17 -6.44 4.12
N PRO A 64 7.31 -6.76 5.41
CA PRO A 64 6.17 -7.13 6.23
C PRO A 64 5.18 -5.98 6.40
N ILE A 65 3.90 -6.33 6.55
CA ILE A 65 2.87 -5.43 7.04
C ILE A 65 2.93 -5.47 8.55
N GLU A 66 3.07 -4.30 9.19
CA GLU A 66 3.18 -4.20 10.64
C GLU A 66 1.94 -3.57 11.23
N VAL A 67 1.50 -4.12 12.35
CA VAL A 67 0.30 -3.69 13.06
C VAL A 67 0.66 -3.51 14.53
N GLN A 68 0.24 -2.40 15.12
CA GLN A 68 0.47 -2.11 16.55
C GLN A 68 -0.79 -1.53 17.18
N GLY A 69 -1.06 -1.91 18.42
CA GLY A 69 -2.17 -1.36 19.21
C GLY A 69 -3.55 -1.76 18.69
N ALA A 70 -4.48 -0.81 18.70
CA ALA A 70 -5.89 -1.04 18.43
C ALA A 70 -6.22 -1.05 16.93
N VAL A 71 -5.76 -2.08 16.22
CA VAL A 71 -6.13 -2.36 14.83
C VAL A 71 -7.03 -3.59 14.77
N TRP A 72 -8.13 -3.45 14.04
CA TRP A 72 -9.21 -4.43 14.01
C TRP A 72 -9.75 -4.61 12.61
N THR A 73 -10.43 -5.73 12.39
CA THR A 73 -11.20 -6.04 11.20
C THR A 73 -12.63 -6.39 11.60
N GLY A 74 -13.55 -6.30 10.65
CA GLY A 74 -14.95 -6.61 10.89
C GLY A 74 -15.83 -6.35 9.68
N PRO A 75 -17.15 -6.44 9.83
CA PRO A 75 -18.09 -6.18 8.74
C PRO A 75 -18.04 -4.72 8.28
N ASP A 76 -18.41 -4.47 7.03
CA ASP A 76 -18.28 -3.17 6.33
C ASP A 76 -19.06 -2.04 7.00
N TRP A 77 -20.19 -2.39 7.61
CA TRP A 77 -21.06 -1.47 8.33
C TRP A 77 -21.35 -2.08 9.69
N GLY A 78 -20.42 -1.91 10.63
CA GLY A 78 -20.56 -2.49 11.96
C GLY A 78 -19.42 -2.14 12.89
N THR A 79 -19.52 -2.68 14.10
CA THR A 79 -18.47 -2.53 15.10
C THR A 79 -17.27 -3.41 14.74
N PRO A 80 -16.04 -2.97 15.05
CA PRO A 80 -14.86 -3.81 14.96
C PRO A 80 -15.05 -5.14 15.73
N THR A 81 -14.73 -6.28 15.12
CA THR A 81 -15.01 -7.60 15.72
C THR A 81 -13.74 -8.38 16.06
N THR A 82 -12.71 -8.28 15.24
CA THR A 82 -11.51 -9.13 15.35
C THR A 82 -10.26 -8.27 15.39
N GLN A 83 -9.56 -8.28 16.53
CA GLN A 83 -8.29 -7.57 16.68
C GLN A 83 -7.19 -8.27 15.87
N VAL A 84 -6.37 -7.47 15.20
CA VAL A 84 -5.21 -7.96 14.45
C VAL A 84 -4.01 -7.98 15.39
N LEU A 85 -3.66 -9.17 15.88
CA LEU A 85 -2.61 -9.37 16.90
C LEU A 85 -1.24 -9.76 16.33
N LEU A 86 -1.17 -10.04 15.03
CA LEU A 86 0.03 -10.55 14.35
C LEU A 86 0.30 -9.73 13.09
N GLN A 87 1.55 -9.77 12.62
CA GLN A 87 1.96 -9.18 11.35
C GLN A 87 1.28 -9.93 10.19
N PRO A 88 0.39 -9.29 9.41
CA PRO A 88 -0.24 -9.93 8.28
C PRO A 88 0.77 -10.22 7.16
N ALA A 89 0.56 -11.33 6.45
CA ALA A 89 1.33 -11.62 5.25
C ALA A 89 0.89 -10.73 4.09
N SER A 90 1.83 -10.38 3.20
CA SER A 90 1.52 -9.72 1.92
C SER A 90 1.28 -10.78 0.84
N PRO A 91 0.19 -10.69 0.04
CA PRO A 91 -0.89 -9.70 0.13
C PRO A 91 -1.83 -9.99 1.31
N TRP A 92 -2.24 -8.94 2.03
CA TRP A 92 -3.28 -9.03 3.06
C TRP A 92 -4.63 -8.65 2.46
N ASN A 93 -5.42 -9.65 2.11
CA ASN A 93 -6.75 -9.47 1.54
C ASN A 93 -7.83 -9.79 2.58
N LEU A 94 -8.67 -8.81 2.89
CA LEU A 94 -9.78 -8.92 3.85
C LEU A 94 -11.12 -9.31 3.19
N SER A 95 -11.10 -9.70 1.92
CA SER A 95 -12.29 -10.16 1.17
C SER A 95 -13.43 -9.14 1.18
N GLY A 96 -13.08 -7.86 1.11
CA GLY A 96 -14.04 -6.75 1.17
C GLY A 96 -14.45 -6.33 2.57
N SER A 97 -13.96 -6.96 3.65
CA SER A 97 -14.26 -6.58 5.04
C SER A 97 -13.68 -5.21 5.42
N ALA A 98 -14.25 -4.55 6.42
CA ALA A 98 -13.73 -3.32 6.97
C ALA A 98 -12.39 -3.50 7.71
N LEU A 99 -11.54 -2.49 7.57
CA LEU A 99 -10.32 -2.32 8.35
C LEU A 99 -10.45 -1.09 9.26
N PHE A 100 -10.19 -1.26 10.55
CA PHE A 100 -10.27 -0.22 11.55
C PHE A 100 -8.89 -0.02 12.19
N VAL A 101 -8.37 1.19 12.16
CA VAL A 101 -7.09 1.57 12.75
C VAL A 101 -7.36 2.65 13.79
N GLY A 102 -7.12 2.35 15.06
CA GLY A 102 -7.50 3.24 16.18
C GLY A 102 -8.95 3.07 16.56
N VAL A 103 -9.22 2.15 17.49
CA VAL A 103 -10.56 1.82 18.02
C VAL A 103 -10.53 1.89 19.54
N GLY A 104 -11.53 2.53 20.13
CA GLY A 104 -11.66 2.69 21.58
C GLY A 104 -11.08 4.01 22.12
N ASN A 105 -11.72 4.55 23.15
CA ASN A 105 -11.30 5.81 23.78
C ASN A 105 -9.90 5.67 24.41
N GLY A 106 -9.00 6.59 24.07
CA GLY A 106 -7.61 6.59 24.55
C GLY A 106 -6.72 5.53 23.92
N GLN A 107 -7.25 4.71 23.00
CA GLN A 107 -6.49 3.69 22.30
C GLN A 107 -5.86 4.28 21.04
N THR A 108 -4.68 3.76 20.70
CA THR A 108 -3.97 4.10 19.47
C THR A 108 -3.75 2.85 18.63
N GLY A 109 -4.06 2.91 17.34
CA GLY A 109 -3.74 1.87 16.36
C GLY A 109 -2.79 2.41 15.30
N HIS A 110 -1.76 1.64 14.98
CA HIS A 110 -0.83 1.92 13.89
C HIS A 110 -0.82 0.78 12.88
N LEU A 111 -0.87 1.12 11.60
CA LEU A 111 -0.67 0.21 10.49
C LEU A 111 0.46 0.73 9.59
N PHE A 112 1.44 -0.12 9.30
CA PHE A 112 2.52 0.19 8.39
C PHE A 112 2.47 -0.76 7.20
N ILE A 113 2.30 -0.20 6.01
CA ILE A 113 2.35 -0.90 4.73
C ILE A 113 3.66 -0.50 4.06
N ARG A 114 4.65 -1.40 4.11
CA ARG A 114 6.03 -1.14 3.67
C ARG A 114 6.26 -1.49 2.20
N ALA A 115 7.47 -1.27 1.70
CA ALA A 115 7.82 -1.44 0.29
C ALA A 115 7.41 -2.83 -0.24
N GLY A 116 6.72 -2.86 -1.38
CA GLY A 116 6.20 -4.07 -2.02
C GLY A 116 5.04 -4.77 -1.29
N ALA A 117 4.62 -4.31 -0.10
CA ALA A 117 3.47 -4.88 0.61
C ALA A 117 2.15 -4.50 -0.06
N GLN A 118 1.18 -5.41 -0.03
CA GLN A 118 -0.14 -5.19 -0.61
C GLN A 118 -1.23 -5.43 0.42
N VAL A 119 -2.15 -4.48 0.58
CA VAL A 119 -3.35 -4.60 1.41
C VAL A 119 -4.58 -4.34 0.56
N VAL A 120 -5.59 -5.20 0.66
CA VAL A 120 -6.88 -5.02 -0.02
C VAL A 120 -8.00 -5.24 0.98
N ASN A 121 -8.90 -4.27 1.09
CA ASN A 121 -10.03 -4.33 2.01
C ASN A 121 -11.26 -3.61 1.46
N GLY A 122 -12.32 -3.65 2.28
CA GLY A 122 -13.59 -2.98 2.12
C GLY A 122 -13.53 -1.46 2.17
N ILE A 123 -14.22 -0.98 3.20
CA ILE A 123 -14.08 0.34 3.77
C ILE A 123 -12.93 0.38 4.77
N THR A 124 -12.35 1.56 4.99
CA THR A 124 -11.36 1.78 6.06
C THR A 124 -11.79 2.91 6.96
N TYR A 125 -11.58 2.72 8.26
CA TYR A 125 -11.69 3.77 9.27
C TYR A 125 -10.34 3.96 9.97
N VAL A 126 -9.85 5.19 9.99
CA VAL A 126 -8.64 5.59 10.73
C VAL A 126 -9.06 6.60 11.80
N GLY A 127 -8.98 6.25 13.09
CA GLY A 127 -9.56 7.02 14.19
C GLY A 127 -11.09 6.88 14.23
N TYR A 128 -11.56 5.69 14.61
CA TYR A 128 -12.97 5.29 14.50
C TYR A 128 -13.87 5.92 15.58
N ASP A 129 -13.44 5.89 16.84
CA ASP A 129 -14.20 6.34 18.01
C ASP A 129 -13.71 7.69 18.55
N ALA A 130 -14.57 8.42 19.25
CA ALA A 130 -14.17 9.62 19.98
C ALA A 130 -13.04 9.30 20.99
N GLY A 131 -11.96 10.09 20.93
CA GLY A 131 -10.76 9.89 21.75
C GLY A 131 -9.82 8.77 21.29
N SER A 132 -10.15 8.04 20.21
CA SER A 132 -9.22 7.09 19.58
C SER A 132 -8.25 7.81 18.63
N THR A 133 -7.06 7.23 18.45
CA THR A 133 -6.08 7.70 17.46
C THR A 133 -5.73 6.57 16.49
N GLY A 134 -5.92 6.82 15.19
CA GLY A 134 -5.50 5.91 14.13
C GLY A 134 -4.40 6.52 13.29
N VAL A 135 -3.37 5.74 12.98
CA VAL A 135 -2.27 6.17 12.12
C VAL A 135 -1.98 5.08 11.09
N VAL A 136 -1.94 5.45 9.81
CA VAL A 136 -1.54 4.56 8.73
C VAL A 136 -0.40 5.18 7.95
N GLU A 137 0.67 4.43 7.77
CA GLU A 137 1.79 4.79 6.90
C GLU A 137 1.84 3.81 5.72
N VAL A 138 1.73 4.34 4.50
CA VAL A 138 1.90 3.59 3.27
C VAL A 138 3.14 4.11 2.58
N GLY A 139 4.22 3.34 2.66
CA GLY A 139 5.56 3.84 2.33
C GLY A 139 6.43 2.81 1.63
N GLY A 140 7.09 3.27 0.57
CA GLY A 140 8.11 2.51 -0.16
C GLY A 140 7.64 2.07 -1.53
N ALA A 141 8.62 1.92 -2.44
CA ALA A 141 8.35 1.56 -3.82
C ALA A 141 7.54 0.26 -3.92
N GLY A 142 6.43 0.32 -4.65
CA GLY A 142 5.54 -0.83 -4.85
C GLY A 142 4.66 -1.19 -3.65
N ALA A 143 4.67 -0.41 -2.56
CA ALA A 143 3.63 -0.54 -1.53
C ALA A 143 2.26 -0.18 -2.12
N GLN A 144 1.25 -1.01 -1.90
CA GLN A 144 -0.10 -0.83 -2.44
C GLN A 144 -1.16 -1.00 -1.36
N TRP A 145 -2.13 -0.09 -1.32
CA TRP A 145 -3.30 -0.22 -0.47
C TRP A 145 -4.57 0.09 -1.24
N GLY A 146 -5.42 -0.92 -1.45
CA GLY A 146 -6.65 -0.81 -2.23
C GLY A 146 -7.90 -1.00 -1.37
N MET A 147 -8.78 -0.02 -1.42
CA MET A 147 -10.14 -0.08 -0.88
C MET A 147 -11.13 -0.14 -2.03
N ASN A 148 -12.11 -1.04 -1.94
CA ASN A 148 -13.23 -1.06 -2.88
C ASN A 148 -14.40 -0.16 -2.45
N VAL A 149 -14.38 0.36 -1.22
CA VAL A 149 -15.32 1.38 -0.72
C VAL A 149 -14.53 2.63 -0.30
N ASP A 150 -14.87 3.25 0.83
CA ASP A 150 -14.36 4.56 1.21
C ASP A 150 -13.16 4.46 2.13
N LEU A 151 -12.28 5.46 2.04
CA LEU A 151 -11.30 5.76 3.06
C LEU A 151 -11.86 6.87 3.97
N ILE A 152 -12.13 6.54 5.23
CA ILE A 152 -12.60 7.49 6.24
C ILE A 152 -11.48 7.73 7.25
N VAL A 153 -10.98 8.97 7.29
CA VAL A 153 -9.90 9.39 8.18
C VAL A 153 -10.43 10.41 9.18
N GLY A 154 -10.32 10.10 10.47
CA GLY A 154 -10.93 10.85 11.55
C GLY A 154 -12.46 10.77 11.48
N ARG A 155 -13.03 9.59 11.77
CA ARG A 155 -14.49 9.44 11.83
C ARG A 155 -15.05 10.28 12.98
N ALA A 156 -14.87 9.82 14.22
CA ALA A 156 -15.13 10.57 15.44
C ALA A 156 -13.85 10.80 16.26
N GLY A 157 -12.77 10.08 15.93
CA GLY A 157 -11.45 10.20 16.55
C GLY A 157 -10.48 11.06 15.74
N THR A 158 -9.20 10.89 16.04
CA THR A 158 -8.11 11.49 15.25
C THR A 158 -7.53 10.42 14.33
N GLY A 159 -7.54 10.68 13.03
CA GLY A 159 -6.96 9.82 12.01
C GLY A 159 -5.86 10.52 11.24
N ALA A 160 -4.75 9.83 10.98
CA ALA A 160 -3.67 10.29 10.13
C ALA A 160 -3.30 9.20 9.11
N VAL A 161 -3.16 9.58 7.85
CA VAL A 161 -2.68 8.71 6.77
C VAL A 161 -1.55 9.40 6.02
N ASP A 162 -0.39 8.77 5.96
CA ASP A 162 0.76 9.27 5.21
C ASP A 162 1.09 8.32 4.06
N ILE A 163 1.05 8.83 2.83
CA ILE A 163 1.38 8.12 1.60
C ILE A 163 2.68 8.68 1.06
N ASN A 164 3.74 7.87 1.06
CA ASN A 164 5.09 8.34 0.78
C ASN A 164 5.94 7.36 -0.04
N ASN A 165 7.11 7.84 -0.47
CA ASN A 165 8.18 7.01 -1.06
C ASN A 165 7.74 6.10 -2.23
N GLY A 166 6.85 6.56 -3.11
CA GLY A 166 6.41 5.79 -4.29
C GLY A 166 5.30 4.76 -4.03
N ALA A 167 4.60 4.89 -2.90
CA ALA A 167 3.43 4.07 -2.58
C ALA A 167 2.19 4.50 -3.37
N ALA A 168 1.30 3.55 -3.68
CA ALA A 168 0.01 3.85 -4.29
C ALA A 168 -1.16 3.39 -3.41
N VAL A 169 -2.14 4.28 -3.24
CA VAL A 169 -3.39 4.01 -2.54
C VAL A 169 -4.55 4.26 -3.49
N SER A 170 -5.57 3.41 -3.46
CA SER A 170 -6.79 3.61 -4.24
C SER A 170 -8.05 3.40 -3.39
N SER A 171 -9.07 4.24 -3.58
CA SER A 171 -10.37 4.08 -2.92
C SER A 171 -11.53 4.50 -3.84
N LEU A 172 -12.75 4.08 -3.49
CA LEU A 172 -13.97 4.58 -4.15
C LEU A 172 -14.27 6.00 -3.70
N GLY A 173 -14.38 6.26 -2.39
CA GLY A 173 -14.57 7.60 -1.81
C GLY A 173 -13.48 7.95 -0.80
N GLY A 174 -13.46 9.23 -0.40
CA GLY A 174 -12.55 9.73 0.64
C GLY A 174 -13.25 10.76 1.53
N LEU A 175 -13.23 10.56 2.84
CA LEU A 175 -13.77 11.51 3.82
C LEU A 175 -12.75 11.79 4.93
N LEU A 176 -12.45 13.07 5.14
CA LEU A 176 -11.50 13.54 6.13
C LEU A 176 -12.24 14.41 7.17
N GLY A 177 -12.34 13.93 8.41
CA GLY A 177 -13.08 14.60 9.49
C GLY A 177 -14.60 14.48 9.32
N LEU A 178 -15.15 13.27 9.52
CA LEU A 178 -16.55 12.96 9.20
C LEU A 178 -17.54 13.52 10.23
N ASP A 179 -17.42 13.11 11.50
CA ASP A 179 -18.34 13.47 12.58
C ASP A 179 -17.84 14.69 13.37
N ASN A 180 -18.72 15.28 14.18
CA ASN A 180 -18.35 16.38 15.07
C ASN A 180 -17.21 15.96 16.00
N GLY A 181 -16.13 16.75 16.04
CA GLY A 181 -14.91 16.43 16.78
C GLY A 181 -13.95 15.47 16.09
N GLY A 182 -14.35 14.83 14.98
CA GLY A 182 -13.48 14.02 14.15
C GLY A 182 -12.39 14.86 13.47
N LYS A 183 -11.16 14.36 13.47
CA LYS A 183 -9.99 15.04 12.90
C LYS A 183 -9.28 14.12 11.91
N GLY A 184 -9.41 14.41 10.62
CA GLY A 184 -8.78 13.62 9.56
C GLY A 184 -7.64 14.36 8.91
N THR A 185 -6.45 13.76 8.85
CA THR A 185 -5.31 14.28 8.08
C THR A 185 -4.82 13.24 7.10
N LEU A 186 -4.68 13.60 5.83
CA LEU A 186 -4.06 12.75 4.82
C LEU A 186 -2.97 13.53 4.08
N THR A 187 -1.77 12.94 4.02
CA THR A 187 -0.62 13.50 3.32
C THR A 187 -0.25 12.59 2.15
N VAL A 188 -0.04 13.17 0.97
CA VAL A 188 0.56 12.49 -0.18
C VAL A 188 1.83 13.22 -0.57
N ALA A 189 2.98 12.59 -0.34
CA ALA A 189 4.28 13.22 -0.46
C ALA A 189 5.30 12.36 -1.19
N GLY A 190 6.11 12.99 -2.05
CA GLY A 190 7.20 12.33 -2.76
C GLY A 190 6.81 11.89 -4.18
N ALA A 191 7.78 11.94 -5.08
CA ALA A 191 7.56 11.55 -6.47
C ALA A 191 7.12 10.07 -6.56
N GLY A 192 6.07 9.84 -7.34
CA GLY A 192 5.48 8.51 -7.54
C GLY A 192 4.51 8.06 -6.43
N SER A 193 4.34 8.84 -5.36
CA SER A 193 3.30 8.59 -4.37
C SER A 193 1.95 9.07 -4.86
N THR A 194 0.94 8.20 -4.82
CA THR A 194 -0.37 8.50 -5.39
C THR A 194 -1.52 8.09 -4.47
N TRP A 195 -2.55 8.92 -4.40
CA TRP A 195 -3.88 8.51 -3.97
C TRP A 195 -4.88 8.67 -5.14
N THR A 196 -5.39 7.56 -5.63
CA THR A 196 -6.37 7.50 -6.72
C THR A 196 -7.74 7.21 -6.17
N ASN A 197 -8.57 8.23 -6.11
CA ASN A 197 -9.97 8.12 -5.74
C ASN A 197 -10.84 8.11 -7.01
N THR A 198 -11.83 7.21 -7.10
CA THR A 198 -12.72 7.14 -8.28
C THR A 198 -14.08 7.81 -8.08
N GLY A 199 -14.35 8.33 -6.88
CA GLY A 199 -15.57 9.02 -6.49
C GLY A 199 -15.28 10.42 -5.94
N ALA A 200 -15.99 10.80 -4.88
CA ALA A 200 -15.86 12.10 -4.24
C ALA A 200 -14.82 12.08 -3.11
N ILE A 201 -14.07 13.18 -2.99
CA ILE A 201 -13.24 13.50 -1.83
C ILE A 201 -13.90 14.63 -1.06
N ILE A 202 -14.20 14.39 0.22
CA ILE A 202 -14.78 15.38 1.14
C ILE A 202 -13.73 15.69 2.21
N VAL A 203 -13.29 16.95 2.27
CA VAL A 203 -12.33 17.44 3.27
C VAL A 203 -13.07 18.38 4.23
N GLY A 204 -13.28 17.91 5.47
CA GLY A 204 -14.07 18.60 6.48
C GLY A 204 -15.56 18.35 6.31
N GLY A 205 -16.04 17.22 6.85
CA GLY A 205 -17.48 16.94 6.98
C GLY A 205 -18.11 17.76 8.11
N GLN A 206 -18.55 17.10 9.18
CA GLN A 206 -18.91 17.80 10.43
C GLN A 206 -17.70 18.03 11.34
N GLY A 207 -16.55 17.41 11.02
CA GLY A 207 -15.29 17.56 11.73
C GLY A 207 -14.29 18.46 11.02
N THR A 208 -13.01 18.25 11.31
CA THR A 208 -11.90 18.94 10.63
C THR A 208 -11.15 17.97 9.74
N GLY A 209 -11.06 18.30 8.46
CA GLY A 209 -10.27 17.55 7.47
C GLY A 209 -9.10 18.37 6.95
N THR A 210 -7.97 17.72 6.74
CA THR A 210 -6.79 18.30 6.08
C THR A 210 -6.28 17.31 5.04
N LEU A 211 -6.11 17.77 3.80
CA LEU A 211 -5.45 17.04 2.73
C LEU A 211 -4.24 17.83 2.26
N SER A 212 -3.05 17.25 2.38
CA SER A 212 -1.78 17.86 1.98
C SER A 212 -1.15 17.08 0.85
N VAL A 213 -0.81 17.75 -0.24
CA VAL A 213 -0.12 17.15 -1.39
C VAL A 213 1.12 17.97 -1.71
N HIS A 214 2.29 17.35 -1.64
CA HIS A 214 3.55 18.07 -1.87
C HIS A 214 4.67 17.14 -2.35
N SER A 215 5.85 17.70 -2.63
CA SER A 215 7.06 16.95 -3.02
C SER A 215 6.87 16.00 -4.21
N GLY A 216 5.95 16.32 -5.14
CA GLY A 216 5.64 15.49 -6.32
C GLY A 216 4.63 14.36 -6.10
N GLY A 217 3.98 14.30 -4.93
CA GLY A 217 2.83 13.43 -4.70
C GLY A 217 1.62 13.84 -5.55
N GLN A 218 0.72 12.89 -5.81
CA GLN A 218 -0.44 13.12 -6.68
C GLN A 218 -1.72 12.58 -6.06
N VAL A 219 -2.80 13.36 -6.19
CA VAL A 219 -4.15 12.93 -5.84
C VAL A 219 -5.03 13.08 -7.08
N SER A 220 -5.82 12.06 -7.37
CA SER A 220 -6.86 12.13 -8.40
C SER A 220 -8.21 11.73 -7.81
N SER A 221 -9.29 12.36 -8.27
CA SER A 221 -10.66 12.07 -7.86
C SER A 221 -11.54 11.91 -9.11
N GLY A 222 -12.46 10.94 -9.10
CA GLY A 222 -13.38 10.70 -10.20
C GLY A 222 -14.68 11.52 -10.13
N GLY A 223 -14.89 12.27 -9.06
CA GLY A 223 -16.07 13.13 -8.87
C GLY A 223 -16.11 14.27 -9.87
N ALA A 224 -16.94 14.12 -10.91
CA ALA A 224 -17.42 15.20 -11.75
C ALA A 224 -18.76 15.71 -11.19
N SER A 225 -18.80 17.04 -10.95
CA SER A 225 -19.96 17.95 -10.83
C SER A 225 -21.17 17.54 -10.00
#